data_AF-A0A3L7PT57-F1
#
_entry.id   AF-A0A3L7PT57-F1
#
_cell.length_a   1.000
_cell.length_b   1.000
_cell.length_c   1.000
_cell.angle_alpha   90.00
_cell.angle_beta   90.00
_cell.angle_gamma   90.00
#
_symmetry.space_group_name_H-M   'P 1'
#
loop_
_entity.id
_entity.type
_entity.pdbx_description
1 polymer ?
#
loop_
_entity_poly.entity_id
_entity_poly.type
_entity_poly.pdbx_seq_one_letter_code
_entity_poly.pdbx_strand_id
1 'polypeptide(L)'
;MLKKLCTLIVAAAFAMEACAGPFGLNRRGVGNTGGGSGYVDTSSAQSVANYLASSQRVGHFGGSYAFEGVGMGGSSQAAINSCCKPRFGGSPREVGVAQGANGMFYACCRW
;
A
#
# COMPACT_ATOMS: atom_id res chain seq x y z
N MET A 1 31.68 -29.05 27.88
CA MET A 1 30.25 -28.66 27.92
C MET A 1 29.78 -27.89 26.67
N LEU A 2 30.44 -28.04 25.51
CA LEU A 2 30.10 -27.33 24.26
C LEU A 2 29.38 -28.22 23.22
N LYS A 3 29.23 -29.53 23.48
CA LYS A 3 28.61 -30.49 22.55
C LYS A 3 27.08 -30.59 22.65
N LYS A 4 26.48 -30.05 23.73
CA LYS A 4 25.02 -30.09 23.93
C LYS A 4 24.29 -28.88 23.32
N LEU A 5 25.01 -27.83 22.94
CA LEU A 5 24.43 -26.62 22.38
C LEU A 5 24.16 -26.73 20.86
N CYS A 6 24.98 -27.51 20.13
CA CYS A 6 24.85 -27.63 18.68
C CYS A 6 23.69 -28.54 18.22
N THR A 7 23.18 -29.42 19.09
CA THR A 7 22.09 -30.34 18.72
C THR A 7 20.70 -29.68 18.81
N LEU A 8 20.58 -28.53 19.48
CA LEU A 8 19.30 -27.83 19.66
C LEU A 8 18.94 -26.92 18.48
N ILE A 9 19.91 -26.58 17.63
CA ILE A 9 19.71 -25.66 16.49
C ILE A 9 19.31 -26.43 15.21
N VAL A 10 19.64 -27.72 15.09
CA VAL A 10 19.32 -28.53 13.90
C VAL A 10 17.91 -29.14 13.93
N ALA A 11 17.25 -29.18 15.10
CA ALA A 11 15.91 -29.75 15.24
C ALA A 11 14.75 -28.78 14.87
N ALA A 12 15.03 -27.51 14.56
CA ALA A 12 14.00 -26.52 14.21
C ALA A 12 13.79 -26.32 12.69
N ALA A 13 14.47 -27.09 11.84
CA ALA A 13 14.48 -26.88 10.39
C ALA A 13 13.52 -27.78 9.58
N PHE A 14 12.73 -28.65 10.22
CA PHE A 14 11.83 -29.58 9.52
C PHE A 14 10.45 -29.63 10.19
N ALA A 15 9.54 -28.75 9.76
CA ALA A 15 8.08 -28.97 9.68
C ALA A 15 7.35 -27.64 9.46
N MET A 16 7.40 -27.10 8.24
CA MET A 16 6.32 -26.26 7.71
C MET A 16 5.97 -26.77 6.32
N GLU A 17 5.47 -28.00 6.26
CA GLU A 17 4.60 -28.42 5.18
C GLU A 17 3.25 -27.75 5.43
N ALA A 18 3.07 -26.54 4.90
CA ALA A 18 1.72 -26.02 4.73
C ALA A 18 1.09 -26.84 3.59
N CYS A 19 0.26 -27.81 3.99
CA CYS A 19 -0.68 -28.49 3.14
C CYS A 19 -1.38 -27.49 2.19
N ALA A 20 -1.03 -27.53 0.91
CA ALA A 20 -1.84 -26.93 -0.13
C ALA A 20 -3.17 -27.68 -0.14
N GLY A 21 -4.19 -27.07 0.47
CA GLY A 21 -5.54 -27.62 0.52
C GLY A 21 -6.12 -27.85 -0.89
N PRO A 22 -7.06 -28.80 -1.04
CA PRO A 22 -7.53 -29.26 -2.33
C PRO A 22 -8.41 -28.22 -3.02
N PHE A 23 -8.03 -27.87 -4.26
CA PHE A 23 -8.87 -27.41 -5.38
C PHE A 23 -10.18 -26.69 -5.03
N GLY A 24 -10.07 -25.41 -4.69
CA GLY A 24 -11.17 -24.46 -4.80
C GLY A 24 -10.99 -23.57 -6.03
N LEU A 25 -11.30 -24.08 -7.23
CA LEU A 25 -11.53 -23.26 -8.43
C LEU A 25 -12.84 -22.47 -8.27
N ASN A 26 -12.94 -21.66 -7.22
CA ASN A 26 -13.92 -20.59 -7.18
C ASN A 26 -13.19 -19.35 -7.68
N ARG A 27 -13.20 -19.16 -9.01
CA ARG A 27 -12.98 -17.84 -9.62
C ARG A 27 -14.12 -16.94 -9.16
N ARG A 28 -14.07 -16.53 -7.88
CA ARG A 28 -14.68 -15.28 -7.46
C ARG A 28 -14.00 -14.26 -8.35
N GLY A 29 -14.73 -13.75 -9.34
CA GLY A 29 -14.27 -12.58 -10.05
C GLY A 29 -13.81 -11.60 -8.98
N VAL A 30 -12.56 -11.14 -9.07
CA VAL A 30 -12.05 -10.05 -8.26
C VAL A 30 -12.74 -8.79 -8.76
N GLY A 31 -14.06 -8.74 -8.60
CA GLY A 31 -14.86 -7.55 -8.74
C GLY A 31 -14.67 -6.78 -7.46
N ASN A 32 -13.82 -5.77 -7.50
CA ASN A 32 -13.72 -4.79 -6.43
C ASN A 32 -15.05 -4.02 -6.36
N THR A 33 -16.03 -4.51 -5.61
CA THR A 33 -17.23 -3.75 -5.22
C THR A 33 -16.94 -2.73 -4.12
N GLY A 34 -15.67 -2.55 -3.74
CA GLY A 34 -15.20 -1.63 -2.71
C GLY A 34 -15.01 -0.20 -3.20
N GLY A 35 -15.94 0.34 -3.98
CA GLY A 35 -15.99 1.77 -4.32
C GLY A 35 -17.29 2.33 -3.79
N GLY A 36 -17.31 2.80 -2.54
CA GLY A 36 -18.38 3.69 -2.11
C GLY A 36 -18.41 4.85 -3.11
N SER A 37 -19.56 5.06 -3.75
CA SER A 37 -19.79 6.16 -4.70
C SER A 37 -19.87 7.49 -3.93
N GLY A 38 -18.77 7.83 -3.26
CA GLY A 38 -18.53 9.13 -2.67
C GLY A 38 -17.75 9.96 -3.69
N TYR A 39 -18.20 11.18 -3.92
CA TYR A 39 -17.41 12.15 -4.66
C TYR A 39 -16.05 12.35 -3.96
N VAL A 40 -14.96 12.12 -4.69
CA VAL A 40 -13.61 12.42 -4.23
C VAL A 40 -13.23 13.79 -4.77
N ASP A 41 -12.90 14.73 -3.89
CA ASP A 41 -12.33 16.01 -4.31
C ASP A 41 -10.91 15.78 -4.84
N THR A 42 -10.74 15.93 -6.14
CA THR A 42 -9.46 15.72 -6.84
C THR A 42 -8.79 17.02 -7.23
N SER A 43 -9.30 18.15 -6.72
CA SER A 43 -8.82 19.51 -7.00
C SER A 43 -7.36 19.74 -6.61
N SER A 44 -6.83 18.98 -5.65
CA SER A 44 -5.43 19.03 -5.23
C SER A 44 -4.92 17.65 -4.80
N ALA A 45 -3.60 17.46 -4.83
CA ALA A 45 -2.97 16.25 -4.26
C ALA A 45 -3.28 16.09 -2.76
N GLN A 46 -3.41 17.20 -2.03
CA GLN A 46 -3.74 17.19 -0.60
C GLN A 46 -5.16 16.69 -0.33
N SER A 47 -6.14 17.09 -1.15
CA SER A 47 -7.52 16.61 -1.03
C SER A 47 -7.62 15.09 -1.20
N VAL A 48 -6.89 14.56 -2.19
CA VAL A 48 -6.81 13.10 -2.42
C VAL A 48 -6.11 12.42 -1.24
N ALA A 49 -5.03 12.97 -0.71
CA ALA A 49 -4.36 12.45 0.49
C ALA A 49 -5.28 12.39 1.71
N ASN A 50 -6.08 13.43 1.94
CA ASN A 50 -7.08 13.46 3.01
C ASN A 50 -8.14 12.37 2.82
N TYR A 51 -8.60 12.15 1.58
CA TYR A 51 -9.54 11.09 1.26
C TYR A 51 -8.95 9.69 1.48
N LEU A 52 -7.71 9.47 1.05
CA LEU A 52 -6.95 8.23 1.28
C LEU A 52 -6.82 7.93 2.78
N ALA A 53 -6.48 8.95 3.59
CA ALA A 53 -6.39 8.83 5.04
C ALA A 53 -7.74 8.56 5.72
N SER A 54 -8.81 9.21 5.27
CA SER A 54 -10.18 9.01 5.77
C SER A 54 -10.71 7.61 5.45
N SER A 55 -10.51 7.16 4.21
CA SER A 55 -10.93 5.83 3.76
C SER A 55 -9.98 4.71 4.19
N GLN A 56 -8.77 5.07 4.64
CA GLN A 56 -7.67 4.18 5.01
C GLN A 56 -7.28 3.20 3.90
N ARG A 57 -7.53 3.57 2.64
CA ARG A 57 -7.30 2.74 1.44
C ARG A 57 -6.46 3.50 0.45
N VAL A 58 -5.58 2.78 -0.25
CA VAL A 58 -4.79 3.33 -1.35
C VAL A 58 -5.50 3.04 -2.67
N GLY A 59 -5.70 4.06 -3.49
CA GLY A 59 -6.32 3.94 -4.82
C GLY A 59 -6.07 5.20 -5.63
N HIS A 60 -6.05 5.07 -6.95
CA HIS A 60 -5.99 6.22 -7.85
C HIS A 60 -7.38 6.80 -8.04
N PHE A 61 -7.53 8.11 -7.87
CA PHE A 61 -8.81 8.80 -7.99
C PHE A 61 -8.83 9.80 -9.16
N GLY A 62 -7.69 10.05 -9.79
CA GLY A 62 -7.57 10.91 -10.96
C GLY A 62 -7.60 12.40 -10.62
N GLY A 63 -7.62 13.26 -11.64
CA GLY A 63 -7.76 14.72 -11.47
C GLY A 63 -6.56 15.58 -11.86
N SER A 64 -5.57 15.05 -12.59
CA SER A 64 -4.52 15.85 -13.23
C SER A 64 -4.05 15.22 -14.55
N TYR A 65 -3.51 16.04 -15.46
CA TYR A 65 -3.32 15.73 -16.89
C TYR A 65 -2.13 14.81 -17.21
N ALA A 66 -1.24 14.54 -16.25
CA ALA A 66 0.06 13.94 -16.54
C ALA A 66 0.33 12.60 -15.81
N PHE A 67 0.37 12.56 -14.48
CA PHE A 67 0.43 11.29 -13.74
C PHE A 67 0.07 11.46 -12.25
N GLU A 68 -0.68 10.52 -11.67
CA GLU A 68 -0.96 10.45 -10.23
C GLU A 68 -0.33 9.19 -9.64
N GLY A 69 0.43 9.35 -8.57
CA GLY A 69 0.96 8.28 -7.76
C GLY A 69 0.43 8.37 -6.34
N VAL A 70 0.02 7.24 -5.79
CA VAL A 70 -0.47 7.15 -4.41
C VAL A 70 0.40 6.17 -3.63
N GLY A 71 0.57 6.45 -2.34
CA GLY A 71 1.47 5.69 -1.47
C GLY A 71 1.00 5.72 -0.03
N MET A 72 1.55 4.79 0.76
CA MET A 72 1.30 4.70 2.20
C MET A 72 2.58 4.26 2.92
N GLY A 73 2.77 4.68 4.17
CA GLY A 73 3.92 4.32 4.99
C GLY A 73 3.79 4.73 6.45
N GLY A 74 4.72 4.27 7.29
CA GLY A 74 4.75 4.60 8.72
C GLY A 74 5.22 6.03 9.03
N SER A 75 5.60 6.80 8.01
CA SER A 75 5.96 8.22 8.11
C SER A 75 5.57 8.95 6.83
N SER A 76 5.46 10.27 6.88
CA SER A 76 5.15 11.11 5.72
C SER A 76 6.12 10.87 4.56
N GLN A 77 7.42 10.86 4.83
CA GLN A 77 8.44 10.63 3.80
C GLN A 77 8.38 9.20 3.23
N ALA A 78 8.10 8.19 4.07
CA ALA A 78 7.95 6.82 3.60
C ALA A 78 6.75 6.68 2.64
N ALA A 79 5.64 7.37 2.92
CA ALA A 79 4.46 7.40 2.05
C ALA A 79 4.74 8.10 0.70
N ILE A 80 5.48 9.22 0.71
CA ILE A 80 5.90 9.91 -0.52
C ILE A 80 6.81 9.01 -1.35
N ASN A 81 7.77 8.34 -0.71
CA ASN A 81 8.71 7.45 -1.38
C ASN A 81 8.03 6.20 -1.97
N SER A 82 6.92 5.74 -1.40
CA SER A 82 6.15 4.61 -1.90
C SER A 82 5.16 4.97 -3.01
N CYS A 83 4.96 6.27 -3.31
CA CYS A 83 4.12 6.68 -4.43
C CYS A 83 4.70 6.15 -5.76
N CYS A 84 3.85 5.53 -6.58
CA CYS A 84 4.20 5.15 -7.95
C CYS A 84 4.66 6.37 -8.73
N LYS A 85 5.77 6.27 -9.47
CA LYS A 85 6.35 7.38 -10.25
C LYS A 85 6.18 7.11 -11.76
N PRO A 86 6.05 8.15 -12.61
CA PRO A 86 6.03 7.96 -14.06
C PRO A 86 7.39 7.43 -14.56
N ARG A 87 7.39 6.73 -15.70
CA ARG A 87 8.60 6.10 -16.28
C ARG A 87 9.74 7.08 -16.58
N PHE A 88 9.40 8.33 -16.86
CA PHE A 88 10.36 9.40 -17.15
C PHE A 88 10.94 10.04 -15.87
N GLY A 89 10.47 9.61 -14.69
CA GLY A 89 10.93 10.13 -13.40
C GLY A 89 10.59 11.61 -13.20
N GLY A 90 11.31 12.24 -12.28
CA GLY A 90 11.18 13.67 -11.96
C GLY A 90 10.61 13.95 -10.57
N SER A 91 10.75 15.20 -10.16
CA SER A 91 10.13 15.71 -8.94
C SER A 91 8.64 15.91 -9.15
N PRO A 92 7.78 15.49 -8.21
CA PRO A 92 6.35 15.78 -8.30
C PRO A 92 6.11 17.29 -8.27
N ARG A 93 5.16 17.76 -9.08
CA ARG A 93 4.65 19.13 -9.11
C ARG A 93 3.78 19.44 -7.90
N GLU A 94 3.04 18.45 -7.42
CA GLU A 94 2.20 18.55 -6.23
C GLU A 94 2.39 17.32 -5.35
N VAL A 95 2.47 17.54 -4.05
CA VAL A 95 2.56 16.48 -3.04
C VAL A 95 1.55 16.80 -1.95
N GLY A 96 0.70 15.83 -1.64
CA GLY A 96 -0.20 15.85 -0.50
C GLY A 96 0.08 14.69 0.42
N VAL A 97 0.03 14.92 1.74
CA VAL A 97 0.18 13.86 2.74
C VAL A 97 -0.82 14.07 3.87
N ALA A 98 -1.46 13.00 4.32
CA ALA A 98 -2.34 13.00 5.48
C ALA A 98 -2.13 11.75 6.32
N GLN A 99 -2.31 11.86 7.64
CA GLN A 99 -2.26 10.71 8.54
C GLN A 99 -3.66 10.16 8.75
N GLY A 100 -3.84 8.86 8.53
CA GLY A 100 -5.08 8.15 8.83
C GLY A 100 -5.21 7.82 10.32
N ALA A 101 -6.43 7.48 10.74
CA ALA A 101 -6.72 7.08 12.13
C ALA A 101 -5.96 5.80 12.57
N ASN A 102 -5.49 5.00 11.61
CA ASN A 102 -4.64 3.83 11.85
C ASN A 102 -3.16 4.18 12.11
N GLY A 103 -2.81 5.46 12.18
CA GLY A 103 -1.44 5.92 12.41
C GLY A 103 -0.54 5.89 11.17
N MET A 104 -1.03 5.38 10.04
CA MET A 104 -0.30 5.35 8.77
C MET A 104 -0.44 6.69 8.04
N PHE A 105 0.60 7.06 7.30
CA PHE A 105 0.60 8.22 6.41
C PHE A 105 0.22 7.78 5.01
N TYR A 106 -0.64 8.55 4.37
CA TYR A 106 -1.10 8.37 3.00
C TYR A 106 -0.64 9.57 2.19
N ALA A 107 -0.05 9.31 1.03
CA ALA A 107 0.47 10.34 0.15
C ALA A 107 -0.13 10.25 -1.24
N CYS A 108 -0.28 11.40 -1.87
CA CYS A 108 -0.60 11.57 -3.28
C CYS A 108 0.45 12.51 -3.90
N CYS A 109 1.08 12.07 -4.97
CA CYS A 109 2.06 12.82 -5.74
C CYS A 109 1.57 12.97 -7.18
N ARG A 110 1.70 14.17 -7.75
CA ARG A 110 1.34 14.45 -9.14
C ARG A 110 2.55 14.98 -9.90
N TRP A 111 2.80 14.46 -11.10
CA TRP A 111 3.90 14.85 -11.99
C TRP A 111 3.37 15.53 -13.24
#